data_AF-A0A9E4ZWI0-F1
#
_entry.id   AF-A0A9E4ZWI0-F1
#
_cell.length_a   1.000
_cell.length_b   1.000
_cell.length_c   1.000
_cell.angle_alpha   90.00
_cell.angle_beta   90.00
_cell.angle_gamma   90.00
#
_symmetry.space_group_name_H-M   'P 1'
#
loop_
_entity.id
_entity.type
_entity.pdbx_description
1 polymer ?
#
loop_
_entity_poly.entity_id
_entity_poly.type
_entity_poly.pdbx_seq_one_letter_code
_entity_poly.pdbx_strand_id
1 'polypeptide(L)'
;MVFCGKCGTENSEESKFCSNCGRKLIQNRTTGKLDNGYIPQNMEKSSAWNNLILDFPAIGKGLLVSLLIGIFIAGFIGIFFGGMLTGYSNKIKKNEVYCH
;
A
#
# COMPACT_ATOMS: atom_id res chain seq x y z
N MET A 1 31.93 7.95 -16.57
CA MET A 1 32.05 6.57 -16.02
C MET A 1 30.81 6.22 -15.20
N VAL A 2 30.46 4.93 -15.04
CA VAL A 2 29.32 4.47 -14.23
C VAL A 2 29.74 3.35 -13.27
N PHE A 3 29.35 3.45 -12.00
CA PHE A 3 29.65 2.42 -11.00
C PHE A 3 28.53 1.39 -10.90
N CYS A 4 28.92 0.12 -10.76
CA CYS A 4 27.95 -0.96 -10.57
C CYS A 4 27.35 -0.91 -9.16
N GLY A 5 26.04 -0.73 -9.05
CA GLY A 5 25.34 -0.76 -7.75
C GLY A 5 25.34 -2.12 -7.03
N LYS A 6 25.87 -3.21 -7.65
CA LYS A 6 26.01 -4.51 -6.99
C LYS A 6 27.41 -4.73 -6.40
N CYS A 7 28.45 -4.41 -7.16
CA CYS A 7 29.82 -4.78 -6.81
C CYS A 7 30.80 -3.59 -6.75
N GLY A 8 30.34 -2.37 -7.00
CA GLY A 8 31.15 -1.15 -6.94
C GLY A 8 32.16 -0.99 -8.08
N THR A 9 32.24 -1.91 -9.03
CA THR A 9 33.17 -1.82 -10.17
C THR A 9 32.83 -0.62 -11.05
N GLU A 10 33.86 0.15 -11.41
CA GLU A 10 33.77 1.21 -12.40
C GLU A 10 33.63 0.63 -13.81
N ASN A 11 32.70 1.16 -14.60
CA ASN A 11 32.45 0.75 -15.96
C ASN A 11 32.34 1.97 -16.88
N SER A 12 32.55 1.77 -18.18
CA SER A 12 32.31 2.83 -19.18
C SER A 12 30.82 3.18 -19.23
N GLU A 13 30.50 4.45 -19.51
CA GLU A 13 29.11 4.93 -19.69
C GLU A 13 28.37 4.22 -20.81
N GLU A 14 29.10 3.61 -21.76
CA GLU A 14 28.52 2.84 -22.85
C GLU A 14 28.27 1.38 -22.49
N SER A 15 28.80 0.91 -21.35
CA SER A 15 28.69 -0.49 -20.91
C SER A 15 27.26 -0.85 -20.51
N LYS A 16 26.64 -1.79 -21.22
CA LYS A 16 25.28 -2.28 -20.91
C LYS A 16 25.25 -3.22 -19.70
N PHE A 17 26.39 -3.84 -19.38
CA PHE A 17 26.57 -4.79 -18.28
C PHE A 17 27.86 -4.50 -17.53
N CYS A 18 27.92 -4.86 -16.25
CA CYS A 18 29.10 -4.74 -15.43
C CYS A 18 30.15 -5.76 -15.86
N SER A 19 31.37 -5.28 -16.14
CA SER A 19 32.54 -6.07 -16.53
C SER A 19 32.98 -7.10 -15.48
N ASN A 20 32.68 -6.86 -14.20
CA ASN A 20 33.09 -7.75 -13.11
C ASN A 20 32.01 -8.76 -12.70
N CYS A 21 30.74 -8.33 -12.57
CA CYS A 21 29.68 -9.17 -12.00
C CYS A 21 28.54 -9.52 -12.96
N GLY A 22 28.58 -9.03 -14.21
CA GLY A 22 27.58 -9.31 -15.25
C GLY A 22 26.21 -8.64 -15.05
N ARG A 23 25.99 -7.89 -13.96
CA ARG A 23 24.71 -7.19 -13.75
C ARG A 23 24.50 -6.12 -14.83
N LYS A 24 23.29 -6.04 -15.38
CA LYS A 24 22.88 -4.96 -16.29
C LYS A 24 23.05 -3.59 -15.64
N LEU A 25 23.72 -2.69 -16.34
CA LEU A 25 23.88 -1.29 -15.93
C LEU A 25 22.71 -0.50 -16.51
N ILE A 26 21.98 0.20 -15.65
CA ILE A 26 20.89 1.08 -16.07
C ILE A 26 21.55 2.39 -16.52
N GLN A 27 21.73 2.55 -17.82
CA GLN A 27 22.19 3.81 -18.39
C GLN A 27 21.00 4.74 -18.46
N ASN A 28 21.06 5.84 -17.71
CA ASN A 28 20.08 6.91 -17.80
C ASN A 28 20.37 7.76 -19.06
N ARG A 29 20.39 7.12 -20.24
CA ARG A 29 20.53 7.85 -21.50
C ARG A 29 19.21 8.52 -21.83
N THR A 30 19.04 9.73 -21.33
CA THR A 30 18.09 10.70 -21.88
C THR A 30 18.52 10.99 -23.33
N THR A 31 18.03 10.19 -24.27
CA THR A 31 18.29 10.38 -25.70
C THR A 31 17.05 11.02 -26.33
N GLY A 32 17.12 12.35 -26.51
CA GLY A 32 16.59 12.97 -27.72
C GLY A 32 15.22 13.64 -27.68
N LYS A 33 15.01 14.64 -26.82
CA LYS A 33 14.28 15.85 -27.24
C LYS A 33 14.80 17.05 -26.44
N LEU A 34 15.54 17.94 -27.08
CA LEU A 34 15.76 19.30 -26.61
C LEU A 34 14.54 20.10 -27.10
N ASP A 35 13.51 20.23 -26.27
CA ASP A 35 12.66 21.41 -26.30
C ASP A 35 12.83 22.21 -25.00
N ASN A 36 12.90 23.51 -25.21
CA ASN A 36 13.44 24.51 -24.30
C ASN A 36 12.72 24.59 -22.95
N GLY A 37 13.52 24.71 -21.89
CA GLY A 37 13.26 25.63 -20.78
C GLY A 37 11.98 25.40 -19.98
N TYR A 38 12.02 24.49 -19.02
CA TYR A 38 11.26 24.61 -17.78
C TYR A 38 12.00 23.93 -16.64
N ILE A 39 12.36 24.71 -15.61
CA ILE A 39 12.78 24.21 -14.30
C ILE A 39 11.49 24.02 -13.48
N PRO A 40 11.03 22.80 -13.18
CA PRO A 40 10.23 22.60 -12.00
C PRO A 40 11.17 22.47 -10.82
N GLN A 41 11.05 23.50 -9.98
CA GLN A 41 11.59 23.66 -8.65
C GLN A 41 11.65 22.33 -7.89
N ASN A 42 12.76 22.10 -7.19
CA ASN A 42 12.76 21.66 -5.80
C ASN A 42 11.35 21.49 -5.21
N MET A 43 10.73 20.32 -5.43
CA MET A 43 9.64 19.86 -4.58
C MET A 43 10.27 18.93 -3.57
N GLU A 44 10.85 19.58 -2.58
CA GLU A 44 10.86 19.18 -1.18
C GLU A 44 9.92 18.00 -0.94
N LYS A 45 10.54 16.85 -0.59
CA LYS A 45 9.95 15.70 0.08
C LYS A 45 8.50 15.97 0.48
N SER A 46 7.56 15.60 -0.41
CA SER A 46 6.15 15.83 -0.13
C SER A 46 5.82 15.05 1.14
N SER A 47 5.67 15.82 2.19
CA SER A 47 4.96 15.59 3.45
C SER A 47 3.48 15.26 3.19
N ALA A 48 3.19 14.51 2.12
CA ALA A 48 1.87 13.94 1.82
C ALA A 48 1.51 12.76 2.74
N TRP A 49 2.20 12.61 3.86
CA TRP A 49 1.71 11.84 5.01
C TRP A 49 1.30 12.72 6.19
N ASN A 50 1.59 14.03 6.17
CA ASN A 50 1.24 14.92 7.28
C ASN A 50 -0.24 15.33 7.26
N ASN A 51 -0.96 15.06 6.16
CA ASN A 51 -2.42 15.18 6.09
C ASN A 51 -3.16 13.86 6.41
N LEU A 52 -2.42 12.82 6.85
CA LEU A 52 -2.99 11.62 7.46
C LEU A 52 -2.53 11.49 8.92
N ILE A 53 -2.34 12.62 9.59
CA ILE A 53 -2.53 12.68 11.03
C ILE A 53 -3.86 13.39 11.17
N LEU A 54 -4.90 12.62 11.51
CA LEU A 54 -6.07 13.18 12.16
C LEU A 54 -5.54 13.82 13.44
N ASP A 55 -5.26 15.13 13.38
CA ASP A 55 -5.31 15.95 14.57
C ASP A 55 -6.68 15.66 15.18
N PHE A 56 -6.69 14.87 16.24
CA PHE A 56 -7.86 14.67 17.08
C PHE A 56 -7.80 15.77 18.13
N PRO A 57 -8.39 16.97 17.89
CA PRO A 57 -8.61 17.89 18.97
C PRO A 57 -9.59 17.21 19.93
N ALA A 58 -9.27 17.29 21.20
CA ALA A 58 -10.14 16.92 22.29
C ALA A 58 -11.57 17.42 22.01
N ILE A 59 -12.48 16.46 21.80
CA ILE A 59 -13.93 16.62 21.94
C ILE A 59 -14.55 17.65 20.96
N GLY A 60 -14.81 17.21 19.74
CA GLY A 60 -15.74 17.89 18.83
C GLY A 60 -15.63 17.41 17.39
N LYS A 61 -16.68 16.76 16.86
CA LYS A 61 -16.84 16.19 15.50
C LYS A 61 -16.27 14.79 15.23
N GLY A 62 -15.25 14.32 15.96
CA GLY A 62 -14.71 12.95 15.79
C GLY A 62 -15.63 11.81 16.24
N LEU A 63 -16.52 12.06 17.20
CA LEU A 63 -17.40 11.04 17.80
C LEU A 63 -18.47 10.52 16.83
N LEU A 64 -18.95 11.38 15.92
CA LEU A 64 -20.01 10.99 14.98
C LEU A 64 -19.45 10.04 13.90
N VAL A 65 -18.25 10.32 13.39
CA VAL A 65 -17.61 9.53 12.34
C VAL A 65 -17.18 8.15 12.89
N SER A 66 -16.62 8.10 14.10
CA SER A 66 -16.28 6.82 14.74
C SER A 66 -17.52 5.98 15.06
N LEU A 67 -18.63 6.61 15.45
CA LEU A 67 -19.90 5.92 15.68
C LEU A 67 -20.46 5.32 14.39
N LEU A 68 -20.44 6.07 13.28
CA LEU A 68 -20.89 5.56 11.98
C LEU A 68 -20.02 4.37 11.52
N ILE A 69 -18.69 4.51 11.55
CA ILE A 69 -17.77 3.44 11.16
C ILE A 69 -17.94 2.20 12.06
N GLY A 70 -18.11 2.41 13.38
CA GLY A 70 -18.35 1.33 14.34
C GLY A 70 -19.65 0.57 14.06
N ILE A 71 -20.73 1.27 13.72
CA ILE A 71 -22.01 0.66 13.35
C ILE A 71 -21.87 -0.17 12.06
N PHE A 72 -21.17 0.33 11.05
CA PHE A 72 -20.92 -0.42 9.82
C PHE A 72 -20.11 -1.69 10.07
N ILE A 73 -19.04 -1.61 10.87
CA ILE A 73 -18.18 -2.76 11.19
C ILE A 73 -18.93 -3.78 12.03
N ALA A 74 -19.59 -3.36 13.11
CA ALA A 74 -20.37 -4.24 13.97
C ALA A 74 -21.55 -4.89 13.23
N GLY A 75 -22.22 -4.13 12.36
CA GLY A 75 -23.29 -4.63 11.51
C GLY A 75 -22.79 -5.68 10.51
N PHE A 76 -21.67 -5.43 9.84
CA PHE A 76 -21.09 -6.37 8.88
C PHE A 76 -20.64 -7.68 9.56
N ILE A 77 -19.95 -7.56 10.70
CA ILE A 77 -19.53 -8.72 11.51
C ILE A 77 -20.76 -9.48 12.02
N GLY A 78 -21.76 -8.78 12.54
CA GLY A 78 -22.99 -9.40 13.06
C GLY A 78 -23.77 -10.16 11.99
N ILE A 79 -23.93 -9.59 10.78
CA ILE A 79 -24.64 -10.26 9.68
C ILE A 79 -23.86 -11.49 9.20
N PHE A 80 -22.55 -11.34 8.97
CA PHE A 80 -21.73 -12.41 8.43
C PHE A 80 -21.53 -13.57 9.42
N PHE A 81 -21.10 -13.26 10.65
CA PHE A 81 -20.84 -14.27 11.68
C PHE A 81 -22.12 -14.76 12.36
N GLY A 82 -23.11 -13.87 12.59
CA GLY A 82 -24.38 -14.26 13.19
C GLY A 82 -25.17 -15.23 12.31
N GLY A 83 -25.28 -14.96 11.00
CA GLY A 83 -25.93 -15.88 10.07
C GLY A 83 -25.27 -17.26 10.01
N MET A 84 -23.93 -17.29 10.06
CA MET A 84 -23.16 -18.53 10.08
C MET A 84 -23.41 -19.35 11.37
N LEU A 85 -23.43 -18.71 12.54
CA LEU A 85 -23.68 -19.37 13.82
C LEU A 85 -25.13 -19.87 13.97
N THR A 86 -26.11 -19.09 13.51
CA THR A 86 -27.53 -19.51 13.52
C THR A 86 -27.75 -20.70 12.58
N GLY A 87 -27.16 -20.69 11.39
CA GLY A 87 -27.19 -21.84 10.47
C GLY A 87 -26.55 -23.09 11.06
N TYR A 88 -25.40 -22.95 11.71
CA TYR A 88 -24.71 -24.06 12.37
C TYR A 88 -25.54 -24.67 13.50
N SER A 89 -26.10 -23.83 14.37
CA SER A 89 -26.94 -24.27 15.50
C SER A 89 -28.20 -25.01 15.03
N ASN A 90 -28.82 -24.54 13.94
CA ASN A 90 -30.02 -25.16 13.39
C ASN A 90 -29.72 -26.53 12.75
N LYS A 91 -28.52 -26.69 12.16
CA LYS A 91 -28.06 -27.99 11.64
C LYS A 91 -27.86 -29.02 12.76
N ILE A 92 -27.29 -28.61 13.90
CA ILE A 92 -27.10 -29.49 15.06
C ILE A 92 -28.46 -29.92 15.63
N LYS A 93 -29.39 -28.99 15.85
CA LYS A 93 -30.75 -29.34 16.32
C LYS A 93 -31.47 -30.29 15.37
N LYS A 94 -31.34 -30.09 14.06
CA LYS A 94 -31.91 -31.02 13.09
C LYS A 94 -31.25 -32.40 13.20
N ASN A 95 -29.94 -32.49 13.37
CA ASN A 95 -29.29 -33.79 13.55
C ASN A 95 -29.69 -34.51 14.85
N GLU A 96 -29.97 -33.79 15.94
CA GLU A 96 -30.48 -34.39 17.18
C GLU A 96 -31.90 -34.97 17.03
N VAL A 97 -32.78 -34.29 16.27
CA VAL A 97 -34.17 -34.75 16.05
C VAL A 97 -34.28 -35.99 15.16
N TYR A 98 -33.30 -36.26 14.29
CA TYR A 98 -33.31 -37.42 13.37
C TYR A 98 -32.60 -38.67 13.96
N CYS A 99 -32.08 -38.59 15.19
CA CYS A 99 -31.44 -39.72 15.89
C CYS A 99 -32.36 -40.41 16.92
N HIS A 100 -33.66 -40.12 16.90
CA HIS A 100 -34.71 -40.74 17.72
C HIS A 100 -35.72 -41.47 16.83
#